data_AF-A0A2P5ATI2-F1
#
_entry.id   AF-A0A2P5ATI2-F1
#
_cell.length_a   1.000
_cell.length_b   1.000
_cell.length_c   1.000
_cell.angle_alpha   90.00
_cell.angle_beta   90.00
_cell.angle_gamma   90.00
#
_symmetry.space_group_name_H-M   'P 1'
#
loop_
_entity.id
_entity.type
_entity.pdbx_description
1 polymer ?
#
loop_
_entity_poly.entity_id
_entity_poly.type
_entity_poly.pdbx_seq_one_letter_code
_entity_poly.pdbx_strand_id
1 'polypeptide(L)'
;MLSGNNLNGQLPYTLKNLAKLCSLYHEGTGLIGELPFWLGNIRQLQALYIGENGFNGQIPSSLGNLSQLQDLELQEESLDGKLSLLRI
;
A
#
# COMPACT_ATOMS: atom_id res chain seq x y z
N MET A 1 6.53 -13.27 -7.95
CA MET A 1 7.23 -12.98 -6.68
C MET A 1 8.24 -11.88 -6.97
N LEU A 2 8.04 -10.66 -6.48
CA LEU A 2 8.97 -9.53 -6.62
C LEU A 2 9.82 -9.38 -5.34
N SER A 3 10.20 -10.50 -4.71
CA SER A 3 11.09 -10.52 -3.55
C SER A 3 12.54 -10.34 -4.03
N GLY A 4 13.01 -9.09 -4.14
CA GLY A 4 14.40 -8.83 -4.52
C GLY A 4 14.67 -7.49 -5.21
N ASN A 5 13.72 -6.54 -5.22
CA ASN A 5 14.05 -5.17 -5.57
C ASN A 5 14.25 -4.40 -4.27
N ASN A 6 15.45 -3.84 -4.08
CA ASN A 6 15.82 -2.99 -2.95
C ASN A 6 15.00 -1.68 -3.03
N LEU A 7 13.69 -1.77 -2.77
CA LEU A 7 12.74 -0.66 -2.80
C LEU A 7 12.88 0.16 -1.52
N ASN A 8 14.08 0.69 -1.28
CA ASN A 8 14.31 1.70 -0.27
C ASN A 8 13.84 3.03 -0.85
N GLY A 9 12.89 3.72 -0.21
CA GLY A 9 12.34 4.99 -0.70
C GLY A 9 10.81 5.00 -0.85
N GLN A 10 10.27 5.78 -1.78
CA GLN A 10 8.82 5.91 -1.98
C GLN A 10 8.27 4.89 -2.99
N LEU A 11 6.98 4.58 -2.90
CA LEU A 11 6.27 3.81 -3.93
C LEU A 11 6.40 4.48 -5.31
N PRO A 12 6.96 3.80 -6.32
CA PRO A 12 7.21 4.42 -7.61
C PRO A 12 5.90 4.69 -8.36
N TYR A 13 5.77 5.93 -8.88
CA TYR A 13 4.58 6.40 -9.61
C TYR A 13 4.23 5.54 -10.84
N THR A 14 5.20 4.81 -11.38
CA THR A 14 5.00 3.88 -12.50
C THR A 14 4.06 2.73 -12.18
N LEU A 15 3.90 2.36 -10.91
CA LEU A 15 2.95 1.32 -10.47
C LEU A 15 1.50 1.68 -10.81
N LYS A 16 1.17 2.97 -10.96
CA LYS A 16 -0.16 3.42 -11.40
C LYS A 16 -0.58 2.82 -12.75
N ASN A 17 0.40 2.47 -13.61
CA ASN A 17 0.14 1.96 -14.95
C ASN A 17 -0.15 0.45 -14.95
N LEU A 18 0.03 -0.22 -13.81
CA LEU A 18 -0.26 -1.64 -13.66
C LEU A 18 -1.75 -1.86 -13.40
N ALA A 19 -2.58 -1.54 -14.40
CA ALA A 19 -4.04 -1.61 -14.30
C ALA A 19 -4.59 -3.03 -14.01
N LYS A 20 -3.75 -4.06 -14.19
CA LYS A 20 -4.07 -5.47 -13.91
C LYS A 20 -3.42 -6.00 -12.62
N LEU A 21 -2.88 -5.12 -11.79
CA LEU A 21 -2.27 -5.53 -10.53
C LEU A 21 -3.38 -5.98 -9.56
N CYS A 22 -3.40 -7.28 -9.24
CA CYS A 22 -4.35 -7.85 -8.30
C CYS A 22 -3.80 -7.90 -6.87
N SER A 23 -2.49 -7.96 -6.70
CA SER A 23 -1.91 -8.05 -5.36
C SER A 23 -0.60 -7.27 -5.29
N LEU A 24 -0.46 -6.48 -4.24
CA LEU A 24 0.76 -5.76 -3.91
C LEU A 24 1.21 -6.22 -2.52
N TYR A 25 2.33 -6.95 -2.49
CA TYR A 25 2.95 -7.45 -1.26
C TYR A 25 4.33 -6.84 -1.14
N HIS A 26 4.57 -6.11 -0.06
CA HIS A 26 5.84 -5.50 0.26
C HIS A 26 5.96 -5.19 1.75
N GLU A 27 6.47 -6.13 2.53
CA GLU A 27 6.65 -5.98 3.97
C GLU A 27 8.13 -5.85 4.34
N GLY A 28 8.45 -5.02 5.34
CA GLY A 28 9.71 -5.14 6.07
C GLY A 28 10.99 -4.66 5.37
N THR A 29 10.93 -3.81 4.33
CA THR A 29 12.16 -3.42 3.59
C THR A 29 12.35 -1.92 3.35
N GLY A 30 11.77 -1.05 4.18
CA GLY A 30 12.18 0.37 4.24
C GLY A 30 11.56 1.27 3.17
N LEU A 31 10.35 0.97 2.72
CA LEU A 31 9.54 1.98 2.03
C LEU A 31 9.23 3.12 3.02
N ILE A 32 9.27 4.37 2.57
CA ILE A 32 9.08 5.55 3.42
C ILE A 32 8.23 6.60 2.71
N GLY A 33 7.65 7.53 3.48
CA GLY A 33 6.85 8.65 2.98
C GLY A 33 5.35 8.36 3.00
N GLU A 34 4.56 9.14 2.27
CA GLU A 34 3.09 9.01 2.32
C GLU A 34 2.56 7.93 1.38
N LEU A 35 1.40 7.35 1.74
CA LEU A 35 0.64 6.49 0.84
C LEU A 35 0.09 7.31 -0.34
N PRO A 36 0.43 6.95 -1.59
CA PRO A 36 0.06 7.77 -2.72
C PRO A 36 -1.42 7.66 -3.07
N PHE A 37 -2.06 8.80 -3.37
CA PHE A 37 -3.48 8.83 -3.76
C PHE A 37 -3.80 7.95 -4.99
N TRP A 38 -2.84 7.78 -5.91
CA TRP A 38 -3.02 6.99 -7.12
C TRP A 38 -3.17 5.50 -6.87
N LEU A 39 -2.83 5.00 -5.68
CA LEU A 39 -3.02 3.59 -5.32
C LEU A 39 -4.51 3.21 -5.40
N GLY A 40 -5.40 4.15 -5.04
CA GLY A 40 -6.85 4.03 -5.18
C GLY A 40 -7.37 3.90 -6.63
N ASN A 41 -6.52 4.12 -7.64
CA ASN A 41 -6.91 3.95 -9.04
C ASN A 41 -6.73 2.50 -9.53
N ILE A 42 -6.05 1.65 -8.77
CA ILE A 42 -5.79 0.25 -9.13
C ILE A 42 -6.98 -0.61 -8.68
N ARG A 43 -8.14 -0.42 -9.32
CA ARG A 43 -9.42 -1.02 -8.91
C ARG A 43 -9.46 -2.55 -8.95
N GLN A 44 -8.47 -3.20 -9.58
CA GLN A 44 -8.35 -4.66 -9.60
C GLN A 44 -7.58 -5.21 -8.39
N LEU A 45 -7.04 -4.35 -7.54
CA LEU A 45 -6.28 -4.77 -6.36
C LEU A 45 -7.21 -5.47 -5.36
N GLN A 46 -6.84 -6.69 -5.01
CA GLN A 46 -7.52 -7.59 -4.08
C GLN A 46 -6.74 -7.74 -2.77
N ALA A 47 -5.41 -7.62 -2.83
CA ALA A 47 -4.54 -7.76 -1.68
C ALA A 47 -3.54 -6.60 -1.65
N LEU A 48 -3.49 -5.89 -0.52
CA LEU A 48 -2.52 -4.84 -0.25
C LEU A 48 -1.85 -5.11 1.10
N TYR A 49 -0.61 -5.58 1.05
CA TYR A 49 0.21 -5.87 2.23
C TYR A 49 1.46 -5.00 2.14
N ILE A 50 1.50 -3.95 2.95
CA ILE A 50 2.61 -2.99 2.94
C ILE A 50 3.09 -2.67 4.35
N GLY A 51 2.84 -3.56 5.31
CA GLY A 51 3.25 -3.38 6.69
C GLY A 51 4.77 -3.44 6.90
N GLU A 52 5.22 -3.14 8.11
CA GLU A 52 6.62 -3.16 8.52
C GLU A 52 7.51 -2.24 7.65
N ASN A 53 6.94 -1.16 7.11
CA ASN A 53 7.66 -0.08 6.43
C ASN A 53 7.60 1.22 7.25
N GLY A 54 8.20 2.28 6.72
CA GLY A 54 8.24 3.62 7.32
C GLY A 54 7.31 4.62 6.63
N PHE A 55 6.15 4.17 6.12
CA PHE A 55 5.11 5.07 5.66
C PHE A 55 4.59 5.94 6.81
N ASN A 56 4.26 7.18 6.47
CA ASN A 56 3.82 8.21 7.40
C ASN A 56 2.71 9.08 6.78
N GLY A 57 2.20 10.04 7.54
CA GLY A 57 1.11 10.90 7.08
C GLY A 57 -0.24 10.18 7.08
N GLN A 58 -1.19 10.67 6.28
CA GLN A 58 -2.57 10.18 6.30
C GLN A 58 -2.81 9.04 5.30
N ILE A 59 -3.71 8.13 5.66
CA ILE A 59 -4.27 7.16 4.72
C ILE A 59 -5.12 7.93 3.69
N PRO A 60 -4.77 7.90 2.39
CA PRO A 60 -5.51 8.66 1.40
C PRO A 60 -6.92 8.10 1.23
N SER A 61 -7.92 8.98 1.23
CA SER A 61 -9.34 8.60 1.07
C SER A 61 -9.61 7.85 -0.25
N SER A 62 -8.73 8.00 -1.24
CA SER A 62 -8.79 7.27 -2.50
C SER A 62 -8.65 5.75 -2.33
N LEU A 63 -8.07 5.25 -1.23
CA LEU A 63 -8.05 3.82 -0.92
C LEU A 63 -9.48 3.24 -0.79
N GLY A 64 -10.46 4.07 -0.42
CA GLY A 64 -11.87 3.68 -0.45
C GLY A 64 -12.42 3.34 -1.85
N ASN A 65 -11.70 3.66 -2.92
CA ASN A 65 -12.07 3.30 -4.30
C ASN A 65 -11.66 1.87 -4.68
N LEU A 66 -10.91 1.16 -3.84
CA LEU A 66 -10.46 -0.21 -4.08
C LEU A 66 -11.59 -1.22 -3.83
N SER A 67 -12.60 -1.21 -4.70
CA SER A 67 -13.82 -2.01 -4.55
C SER A 67 -13.64 -3.53 -4.66
N GLN A 68 -12.44 -4.00 -5.01
CA GLN A 68 -12.10 -5.43 -5.07
C GLN A 68 -11.17 -5.87 -3.95
N LEU A 69 -10.77 -4.94 -3.06
CA LEU A 69 -9.84 -5.23 -1.97
C LEU A 69 -10.52 -6.15 -0.97
N GLN A 70 -9.86 -7.27 -0.71
CA GLN A 70 -10.26 -8.31 0.23
C GLN A 70 -9.31 -8.30 1.43
N ASP A 71 -8.02 -8.17 1.16
CA ASP A 71 -6.99 -8.18 2.18
C ASP A 71 -6.24 -6.83 2.25
N LEU A 72 -6.15 -6.26 3.45
CA LEU A 72 -5.43 -5.02 3.72
C LEU A 72 -4.58 -5.15 4.98
N GLU A 73 -3.27 -5.02 4.84
CA GLU A 73 -2.31 -5.00 5.94
C GLU A 73 -1.42 -3.76 5.86
N LEU A 74 -1.55 -2.90 6.87
CA LEU A 74 -0.82 -1.64 7.06
C LEU A 74 -0.09 -1.61 8.41
N GLN A 75 0.14 -2.76 9.04
CA GLN A 75 0.66 -2.83 10.40
C GLN A 75 2.13 -2.36 10.44
N GLU A 76 2.54 -1.67 11.51
CA GLU A 76 3.87 -1.02 11.68
C GLU A 76 4.13 0.26 10.85
N GLU A 77 3.12 0.91 10.28
CA GLU A 77 3.31 2.24 9.68
C GLU A 77 3.10 3.38 10.69
N SER A 78 3.89 4.46 10.60
CA SER A 78 3.70 5.69 11.40
C SER A 78 2.59 6.59 10.84
N LEU A 79 1.49 5.98 10.38
CA LEU A 79 0.38 6.68 9.74
C LEU A 79 -0.43 7.46 10.77
N ASP A 80 -0.51 8.77 10.58
CA ASP A 80 -1.21 9.70 11.45
C ASP A 80 -2.70 9.68 11.09
N GLY A 81 -3.38 8.64 11.58
CA GLY A 81 -4.77 8.37 11.22
C GLY A 81 -5.23 6.98 11.62
N LYS A 82 -5.44 6.76 12.93
CA LYS A 82 -6.29 5.73 13.57
C LYS A 82 -6.75 4.56 12.67
N LEU A 83 -5.82 3.73 12.22
CA LEU A 83 -6.14 2.43 11.60
C LEU A 83 -5.13 1.37 12.05
N SER A 84 -4.71 1.45 13.30
CA SER A 84 -4.16 0.28 14.00
C SER A 84 -5.35 -0.62 14.34
N LEU A 85 -5.40 -1.83 13.77
CA LEU A 85 -6.42 -2.88 13.96
C LEU A 85 -7.66 -2.79 13.05
N LEU A 86 -7.48 -3.02 11.75
CA LEU A 86 -8.54 -3.58 10.91
C LEU A 86 -8.02 -4.86 10.27
N ARG A 87 -8.18 -5.98 10.97
CA ARG A 87 -8.23 -7.30 10.34
C ARG A 87 -9.64 -7.46 9.78
N ILE A 88 -9.76 -7.47 8.47
CA ILE A 88 -10.94 -8.00 7.77
C ILE A 88 -10.63 -9.46 7.44
#